data_AF-A0A9W6FI38-F1
#
_entry.id   AF-A0A9W6FI38-F1
#
_cell.length_a   1.000
_cell.length_b   1.000
_cell.length_c   1.000
_cell.angle_alpha   90.00
_cell.angle_beta   90.00
_cell.angle_gamma   90.00
#
_symmetry.space_group_name_H-M   'P 1'
#
loop_
_entity.id
_entity.type
_entity.pdbx_description
1 polymer ?
#
loop_
_entity_poly.entity_id
_entity_poly.type
_entity_poly.pdbx_seq_one_letter_code
_entity_poly.pdbx_strand_id
1 'polypeptide(L)'
;MEQKLKQDIQIGETIRSLRMERKLTQDQVVSKLQLMDLDITRSIYSQIEGGTYSIRISVLAGLSQIFQVDYNTFFRDVHLPGSE
;
A
#
# COMPACT_ATOMS: atom_id res chain seq x y z
N MET A 1 9.32 -21.52 7.67
CA MET A 1 9.62 -20.26 8.38
C MET A 1 9.13 -19.14 7.50
N GLU A 2 8.28 -18.24 8.00
CA GLU A 2 7.81 -17.09 7.23
C GLU A 2 8.86 -15.97 7.26
N GLN A 3 9.29 -15.52 6.09
CA GLN A 3 10.18 -14.37 5.97
C GLN A 3 9.34 -13.08 5.99
N LYS A 4 9.66 -12.16 6.90
CA LYS A 4 8.99 -10.87 7.02
C LYS A 4 9.91 -9.77 6.50
N LEU A 5 9.43 -9.00 5.53
CA LEU A 5 10.07 -7.73 5.17
C LEU A 5 9.75 -6.73 6.28
N LYS A 6 10.79 -6.11 6.84
CA LYS A 6 10.61 -5.01 7.79
C LYS A 6 10.31 -3.76 6.99
N GLN A 7 9.18 -3.13 7.27
CA GLN A 7 8.85 -1.83 6.70
C GLN A 7 9.49 -0.73 7.56
N ASP A 8 10.56 -0.14 7.06
CA ASP A 8 11.30 0.97 7.67
C ASP A 8 10.97 2.35 7.05
N ILE A 9 10.07 2.34 6.07
CA ILE A 9 9.68 3.49 5.24
C ILE A 9 8.17 3.76 5.32
N GLN A 10 7.80 5.03 5.23
CA GLN A 10 6.41 5.47 5.32
C GLN A 10 5.72 5.49 3.95
N ILE A 11 5.33 4.32 3.43
CA ILE A 11 4.61 4.22 2.14
C ILE A 11 3.12 4.56 2.22
N GLY A 12 2.57 4.71 3.44
CA GLY A 12 1.13 4.91 3.68
C GLY A 12 0.59 6.19 3.05
N GLU A 13 1.38 7.27 3.12
CA GLU A 13 1.03 8.56 2.52
C GLU A 13 0.98 8.49 0.99
N THR A 14 1.91 7.76 0.38
CA THR A 14 1.93 7.51 -1.05
C THR A 14 0.70 6.71 -1.50
N ILE A 15 0.34 5.65 -0.76
CA ILE A 15 -0.88 4.86 -1.03
C ILE A 15 -2.13 5.74 -0.95
N ARG A 16 -2.23 6.58 0.08
CA ARG A 16 -3.34 7.52 0.24
C ARG A 16 -3.43 8.50 -0.93
N SER A 17 -2.29 9.04 -1.35
CA SER A 17 -2.21 9.98 -2.47
C SER A 17 -2.67 9.33 -3.77
N LEU A 18 -2.18 8.12 -4.07
CA LEU A 18 -2.61 7.34 -5.23
C LEU A 18 -4.11 7.04 -5.19
N ARG A 19 -4.65 6.66 -4.03
CA ARG A 19 -6.10 6.43 -3.88
C ARG A 19 -6.90 7.69 -4.22
N MET A 20 -6.47 8.86 -3.73
CA MET A 20 -7.14 10.13 -3.99
C MET A 20 -7.04 10.54 -5.47
N GLU A 21 -5.89 10.32 -6.12
CA GLU A 21 -5.69 10.55 -7.56
C GLU A 21 -6.65 9.69 -8.40
N ARG A 22 -6.84 8.42 -8.00
CA ARG A 22 -7.79 7.50 -8.65
C ARG A 22 -9.25 7.74 -8.24
N LYS A 23 -9.52 8.74 -7.39
CA LYS A 23 -10.85 9.11 -6.87
C LYS A 23 -11.59 7.94 -6.22
N LEU A 24 -10.85 7.06 -5.54
CA LEU A 24 -11.40 5.90 -4.86
C LEU A 24 -11.60 6.17 -3.36
N THR A 25 -12.67 5.61 -2.78
CA THR A 25 -12.83 5.54 -1.33
C THR A 25 -12.03 4.38 -0.74
N GLN A 26 -11.77 4.42 0.56
CA GLN A 26 -11.09 3.30 1.25
C GLN A 26 -11.90 2.00 1.10
N ASP A 27 -13.23 2.06 1.25
CA ASP A 27 -14.12 0.91 1.04
C ASP A 27 -14.01 0.36 -0.37
N GLN A 28 -13.98 1.20 -1.41
CA GLN A 28 -13.84 0.73 -2.80
C GLN A 28 -12.52 0.00 -3.04
N VAL A 29 -11.41 0.48 -2.47
CA VAL A 29 -10.11 -0.20 -2.57
C VAL A 29 -10.15 -1.54 -1.84
N VAL A 30 -10.69 -1.57 -0.63
CA VAL A 30 -10.82 -2.80 0.16
C VAL A 30 -11.69 -3.83 -0.54
N SER A 31 -12.85 -3.44 -1.08
CA SER A 31 -13.69 -4.37 -1.84
C SER A 31 -12.96 -4.94 -3.06
N LYS A 32 -12.18 -4.12 -3.79
CA LYS A 32 -11.36 -4.60 -4.90
C LYS A 32 -10.27 -5.58 -4.46
N LEU A 33 -9.63 -5.34 -3.31
CA LEU A 33 -8.64 -6.26 -2.74
C LEU A 33 -9.27 -7.58 -2.31
N GLN A 34 -10.45 -7.53 -1.68
CA GLN A 34 -11.20 -8.73 -1.29
C GLN A 34 -11.62 -9.57 -2.49
N LEU A 35 -11.98 -8.94 -3.62
CA LEU A 35 -12.25 -9.63 -4.89
C LEU A 35 -11.01 -10.32 -5.49
N MET A 36 -9.81 -9.98 -5.04
CA MET A 36 -8.54 -10.63 -5.39
C MET A 36 -8.13 -11.70 -4.35
N ASP A 37 -9.08 -12.18 -3.53
CA ASP A 37 -8.84 -13.09 -2.40
C ASP A 37 -7.85 -12.56 -1.34
N LEU A 38 -7.71 -11.23 -1.24
CA LEU A 38 -6.88 -10.59 -0.21
C LEU A 38 -7.77 -10.19 0.97
N ASP A 39 -7.71 -10.98 2.05
CA ASP A 39 -8.47 -10.70 3.26
C ASP A 39 -7.94 -9.47 3.99
N ILE A 40 -8.55 -8.31 3.75
CA ILE A 40 -8.23 -7.02 4.38
C ILE A 40 -9.52 -6.31 4.77
N THR A 41 -9.47 -5.58 5.87
CA THR A 41 -10.59 -4.75 6.34
C THR A 41 -10.32 -3.27 6.07
N ARG A 42 -11.38 -2.47 6.02
CA ARG A 42 -11.28 -1.00 5.93
C ARG A 42 -10.44 -0.39 7.05
N SER A 43 -10.57 -0.93 8.27
CA SER A 43 -9.78 -0.45 9.42
C SER A 43 -8.28 -0.67 9.20
N ILE A 44 -7.88 -1.88 8.80
CA ILE A 44 -6.48 -2.20 8.48
C ILE A 44 -5.98 -1.33 7.33
N TYR A 45 -6.76 -1.19 6.26
CA TYR A 45 -6.39 -0.34 5.13
C TYR A 45 -6.18 1.13 5.55
N SER A 46 -7.04 1.67 6.43
CA SER A 46 -6.87 3.01 6.97
C SER A 46 -5.62 3.14 7.86
N GLN A 47 -5.26 2.09 8.61
CA GLN A 47 -4.02 2.08 9.40
C GLN A 47 -2.77 2.01 8.52
N ILE A 48 -2.83 1.29 7.40
CA ILE A 48 -1.78 1.27 6.38
C ILE A 48 -1.58 2.67 5.80
N GLU A 49 -2.66 3.34 5.37
CA GLU A 49 -2.59 4.74 4.89
C GLU A 49 -2.06 5.70 5.96
N GLY A 50 -2.36 5.44 7.24
CA GLY A 50 -1.86 6.21 8.37
C GLY A 50 -0.47 5.81 8.88
N GLY A 51 0.20 4.83 8.26
CA GLY A 51 1.54 4.38 8.66
C GLY A 51 1.60 3.65 10.01
N THR A 52 0.46 3.26 10.59
CA THR A 52 0.36 2.57 11.89
C THR A 52 0.29 1.05 11.75
N TYR A 53 0.20 0.54 10.52
CA TYR A 53 0.18 -0.89 10.21
C TYR A 53 1.06 -1.22 9.01
N SER A 54 1.83 -2.31 9.09
CA SER A 54 2.70 -2.75 8.00
C SER A 54 1.92 -3.45 6.89
N ILE A 55 2.20 -3.11 5.63
CA ILE A 55 1.51 -3.73 4.49
C ILE A 55 2.01 -5.16 4.24
N ARG A 56 1.12 -6.07 3.83
CA ARG A 56 1.52 -7.38 3.28
C ARG A 56 1.92 -7.23 1.81
N ILE A 57 2.93 -7.98 1.36
CA ILE A 57 3.41 -7.94 -0.03
C ILE A 57 2.28 -8.24 -1.03
N SER A 58 1.40 -9.20 -0.71
CA SER A 58 0.24 -9.53 -1.55
C SER A 58 -0.75 -8.37 -1.67
N VAL A 59 -0.95 -7.61 -0.59
CA VAL A 59 -1.78 -6.39 -0.59
C VAL A 59 -1.11 -5.30 -1.43
N LEU A 60 0.20 -5.12 -1.29
CA LEU A 60 0.96 -4.17 -2.13
C LEU A 60 0.83 -4.52 -3.63
N ALA A 61 0.90 -5.80 -3.98
CA ALA A 61 0.66 -6.27 -5.34
C ALA A 61 -0.77 -6.00 -5.84
N GLY A 62 -1.78 -6.22 -5.00
CA GLY A 62 -3.17 -5.86 -5.31
C GLY A 62 -3.34 -4.35 -5.53
N LEU A 63 -2.69 -3.51 -4.71
CA LEU A 63 -2.72 -2.06 -4.87
C LEU A 63 -2.06 -1.59 -6.17
N SER A 64 -0.94 -2.21 -6.58
CA SER A 64 -0.31 -1.92 -7.88
C SER A 64 -1.30 -2.13 -9.03
N GLN A 65 -2.07 -3.23 -9.00
CA GLN A 65 -3.09 -3.52 -10.02
C GLN A 65 -4.29 -2.55 -9.94
N ILE A 66 -4.79 -2.28 -8.74
CA ILE A 66 -5.95 -1.38 -8.53
C ILE A 66 -5.63 0.04 -8.98
N PHE A 67 -4.45 0.55 -8.62
CA PHE A 67 -4.01 1.89 -8.97
C PHE A 67 -3.33 1.96 -10.33
N GLN A 68 -3.09 0.84 -11.01
CA GLN A 68 -2.39 0.79 -12.29
C GLN A 68 -1.06 1.57 -12.26
N VAL A 69 -0.24 1.28 -11.26
CA VAL A 69 1.07 1.89 -11.08
C VAL A 69 2.16 0.84 -10.90
N ASP A 70 3.37 1.21 -11.31
CA ASP A 70 4.55 0.40 -11.05
C ASP A 70 4.87 0.37 -9.54
N TYR A 71 5.49 -0.72 -9.08
CA TYR A 71 5.87 -0.90 -7.67
C TYR A 71 6.78 0.23 -7.16
N ASN A 72 7.68 0.74 -7.99
CA ASN A 72 8.57 1.84 -7.62
C ASN A 72 7.80 3.09 -7.19
N THR A 73 6.56 3.25 -7.66
CA THR A 73 5.68 4.37 -7.26
C THR A 73 5.37 4.36 -5.78
N PHE A 74 5.31 3.18 -5.12
CA PHE A 74 5.10 3.11 -3.66
C PHE A 74 6.37 3.44 -2.87
N PHE A 75 7.53 3.41 -3.51
CA PHE A 75 8.84 3.57 -2.89
C PHE A 75 9.57 4.84 -3.33
N ARG A 76 8.88 5.75 -4.04
CA ARG A 76 9.43 6.99 -4.58
C ARG A 76 10.04 7.93 -3.53
N ASP A 77 9.58 7.85 -2.29
CA ASP A 77 10.05 8.70 -1.19
C ASP A 77 11.10 7.97 -0.32
N VAL A 78 11.57 6.80 -0.76
CA VAL A 78 12.63 6.03 -0.09
C VAL A 78 13.98 6.61 -0.49
N HIS A 79 14.60 7.31 0.44
CA HIS A 79 15.93 7.88 0.27
C HIS A 79 16.91 7.05 1.11
N LEU A 80 17.87 6.43 0.44
CA LEU A 80 18.99 5.80 1.13
C LEU A 80 20.06 6.87 1.42
N PRO A 81 20.56 6.97 2.66
CA PRO A 81 21.63 7.91 2.98
C PRO A 81 22.84 7.63 2.10
N GLY A 82 23.30 8.64 1.34
CA GLY A 82 24.45 8.53 0.43
C GLY A 82 24.11 8.32 -1.06
N SER A 83 22.85 8.50 -1.45
CA SER A 83 22.42 8.50 -2.87
C SER A 83 22.27 9.94 -3.36
N GLU A 84 23.38 10.65 -3.55
CA GLU A 84 23.47 11.85 -4.39
C GLU A 84 24.37 11.55 -5.60
#